data_AF-X1FT09-F1
#
_entry.id   AF-X1FT09-F1
#
_cell.length_a   1.000
_cell.length_b   1.000
_cell.length_c   1.000
_cell.angle_alpha   90.00
_cell.angle_beta   90.00
_cell.angle_gamma   90.00
#
_symmetry.space_group_name_H-M   'P 1'
#
loop_
_entity.id
_entity.type
_entity.pdbx_description
1 polymer ?
#
loop_
_entity_poly.entity_id
_entity_poly.type
_entity_poly.pdbx_seq_one_letter_code
_entity_poly.pdbx_strand_id
1 'polypeptide(L)'
;MTNKNITGKAAENALEKAGITVNKNMVPFDQHSPFITSGIRIGTPAVTTRGMGIAEMQKIVKLIDRVINNPENEALIKNVKNSVKELCSSFPLYDELRV
;
A
#
# COMPACT_ATOMS: atom_id res chain seq x y z
N MET A 1 2.68 -12.84 -3.90
CA MET A 1 1.52 -12.99 -3.00
C MET A 1 1.18 -14.46 -2.78
N THR A 2 1.40 -15.32 -3.78
CA THR A 2 1.22 -16.78 -3.72
C THR A 2 1.89 -17.46 -2.51
N ASN A 3 3.12 -17.07 -2.16
CA ASN A 3 3.82 -17.59 -0.98
C ASN A 3 3.22 -17.16 0.37
N LYS A 4 2.41 -16.09 0.37
CA LYS A 4 1.71 -15.56 1.56
C LYS A 4 0.22 -15.95 1.55
N ASN A 5 -0.21 -16.84 0.65
CA ASN A 5 -1.59 -17.32 0.50
C ASN A 5 -2.64 -16.19 0.45
N ILE A 6 -2.28 -15.06 -0.17
CA ILE A 6 -3.17 -13.90 -0.34
C ILE A 6 -3.32 -13.61 -1.84
N THR A 7 -4.53 -13.23 -2.26
CA THR A 7 -4.80 -12.82 -3.64
C THR A 7 -4.44 -11.35 -3.86
N GLY A 8 -4.24 -10.92 -5.11
CA GLY A 8 -3.99 -9.52 -5.44
C GLY A 8 -5.15 -8.62 -4.99
N LYS A 9 -6.40 -9.06 -5.20
CA LYS A 9 -7.62 -8.39 -4.73
C LYS A 9 -7.68 -8.26 -3.21
N ALA A 10 -7.36 -9.32 -2.47
CA ALA A 10 -7.35 -9.25 -1.00
C ALA A 10 -6.25 -8.30 -0.48
N ALA A 11 -5.06 -8.34 -1.10
CA ALA A 11 -3.97 -7.43 -0.77
C ALA A 11 -4.32 -5.97 -1.06
N GLU A 12 -4.90 -5.68 -2.23
CA GLU A 12 -5.41 -4.36 -2.64
C GLU A 12 -6.39 -3.80 -1.60
N ASN A 13 -7.42 -4.58 -1.24
CA ASN A 13 -8.43 -4.16 -0.27
C ASN A 13 -7.86 -3.93 1.14
N ALA A 14 -6.95 -4.81 1.61
CA ALA A 14 -6.35 -4.66 2.93
C ALA A 14 -5.46 -3.41 3.02
N LEU A 15 -4.67 -3.14 1.98
CA LEU A 15 -3.82 -1.96 1.88
C LEU A 15 -4.64 -0.68 1.76
N GLU A 16 -5.74 -0.70 1.02
CA GLU A 16 -6.67 0.43 0.91
C GLU A 16 -7.25 0.80 2.29
N LYS A 17 -7.69 -0.20 3.08
CA LYS A 17 -8.13 0.02 4.47
C LYS A 17 -7.04 0.66 5.34
N ALA A 18 -5.78 0.32 5.09
CA ALA A 18 -4.61 0.87 5.75
C ALA A 18 -4.18 2.26 5.21
N GLY A 19 -4.91 2.83 4.24
CA GLY A 19 -4.59 4.13 3.64
C GLY A 19 -3.48 4.09 2.58
N ILE A 20 -3.13 2.89 2.08
CA ILE A 20 -2.11 2.69 1.04
C ILE A 20 -2.82 2.25 -0.24
N THR A 21 -2.93 3.15 -1.21
CA THR A 21 -3.56 2.84 -2.50
C THR A 21 -2.58 2.13 -3.44
N VAL A 22 -2.92 0.91 -3.86
CA VAL A 22 -2.22 0.12 -4.87
C VAL A 22 -3.24 -0.45 -5.86
N ASN A 23 -2.76 -1.12 -6.90
CA ASN A 23 -3.63 -1.80 -7.86
C ASN A 23 -3.29 -3.30 -7.95
N LYS A 24 -4.30 -4.17 -7.90
CA LYS A 24 -4.13 -5.59 -8.22
C LYS A 24 -3.72 -5.75 -9.68
N ASN A 25 -2.75 -6.61 -9.94
CA ASN A 25 -2.20 -6.82 -11.28
C ASN A 25 -1.90 -8.29 -11.48
N MET A 26 -2.10 -8.79 -12.70
CA MET A 26 -1.69 -10.14 -13.06
C MET A 26 -0.17 -10.25 -13.05
N VAL A 27 0.33 -11.45 -12.77
CA VAL A 27 1.74 -11.81 -12.91
C VAL A 27 1.90 -12.81 -14.07
N PRO A 28 3.11 -13.03 -14.60
CA PRO A 28 3.32 -14.06 -15.61
C PRO A 28 2.78 -15.43 -15.14
N PHE A 29 1.99 -16.08 -15.99
CA PHE A 29 1.37 -17.38 -15.72
C PHE A 29 0.44 -17.40 -14.48
N ASP A 30 -0.24 -16.27 -14.21
CA ASP A 30 -1.20 -16.14 -13.12
C ASP A 30 -2.26 -17.26 -13.17
N GLN A 31 -2.45 -17.96 -12.05
CA GLN A 31 -3.42 -19.04 -11.90
C GLN A 31 -4.80 -18.51 -11.46
N HIS A 32 -4.87 -17.25 -11.02
CA HIS A 32 -6.12 -16.61 -10.62
C HIS A 32 -6.73 -15.82 -11.79
N SER A 33 -8.04 -15.59 -11.71
CA SER A 33 -8.74 -14.80 -12.72
C SER A 33 -8.26 -13.35 -12.74
N PRO A 34 -8.45 -12.63 -13.86
CA PRO A 34 -8.09 -11.20 -13.97
C PRO A 34 -8.75 -10.29 -12.91
N PHE A 35 -9.87 -10.74 -12.32
CA PHE A 35 -10.56 -9.99 -11.27
C PHE A 35 -9.97 -10.19 -9.87
N ILE A 36 -9.18 -11.25 -9.67
CA ILE A 36 -8.60 -11.63 -8.38
C ILE A 36 -7.09 -11.41 -8.37
N THR A 37 -6.39 -11.90 -9.40
CA THR A 37 -4.93 -11.84 -9.61
C THR A 37 -4.07 -12.41 -8.47
N SER A 38 -2.78 -12.63 -8.74
CA SER A 38 -1.77 -13.09 -7.77
C SER A 38 -0.74 -12.01 -7.39
N GLY A 39 -0.98 -10.76 -7.78
CA GLY A 39 -0.01 -9.68 -7.63
C GLY A 39 -0.63 -8.31 -7.44
N ILE A 40 0.23 -7.36 -7.06
CA ILE A 40 -0.06 -5.93 -6.96
C ILE A 40 1.03 -5.14 -7.69
N ARG A 41 0.67 -3.98 -8.23
CA ARG A 41 1.60 -3.03 -8.84
C ARG A 41 1.76 -1.81 -7.94
N ILE A 42 3.01 -1.41 -7.73
CA ILE A 42 3.39 -0.27 -6.89
C ILE A 42 4.16 0.72 -7.76
N GLY A 43 3.86 2.01 -7.59
CA GLY A 43 4.57 3.10 -8.26
C GLY A 43 5.04 4.13 -7.25
N THR A 44 6.25 4.64 -7.44
CA THR A 44 6.85 5.71 -6.63
C THR A 44 6.58 7.15 -7.10
N PRO A 45 6.19 7.46 -8.36
CA PRO A 45 6.10 8.85 -8.81
C PRO A 45 5.27 9.77 -7.91
N ALA A 46 4.09 9.34 -7.46
CA ALA A 46 3.22 10.16 -6.62
C ALA A 46 3.86 10.55 -5.27
N VAL A 47 4.58 9.62 -4.64
CA VAL A 47 5.24 9.88 -3.34
C VAL A 47 6.55 10.62 -3.51
N THR A 48 7.28 10.38 -4.60
CA THR A 48 8.50 11.12 -4.95
C THR A 48 8.19 12.59 -5.29
N THR A 49 7.11 12.86 -6.04
CA THR A 49 6.64 14.24 -6.30
C THR A 49 6.24 14.97 -5.02
N ARG A 50 5.79 14.23 -3.99
CA ARG A 50 5.51 14.77 -2.65
C ARG A 50 6.76 15.00 -1.79
N GLY A 51 7.96 14.73 -2.30
CA GLY A 51 9.23 14.93 -1.59
C GLY A 51 9.72 13.73 -0.77
N MET A 52 9.08 12.56 -0.87
CA MET A 52 9.52 11.37 -0.13
C MET A 52 10.75 10.72 -0.78
N GLY A 53 11.77 10.42 0.03
CA GLY A 53 13.03 9.84 -0.40
C GLY A 53 13.20 8.36 -0.04
N ILE A 54 14.45 7.90 -0.02
CA ILE A 54 14.82 6.49 0.24
C ILE A 54 14.37 6.04 1.63
N ALA A 55 14.56 6.88 2.64
CA ALA A 55 14.19 6.56 4.03
C ALA A 55 12.68 6.35 4.16
N GLU A 56 11.87 7.17 3.49
CA GLU A 56 10.42 7.05 3.46
C GLU A 56 9.99 5.80 2.71
N MET A 57 10.65 5.45 1.59
CA MET A 57 10.36 4.21 0.86
C MET A 57 10.56 2.98 1.74
N GLN A 58 11.63 2.94 2.54
CA GLN A 58 11.85 1.86 3.50
C GLN A 58 10.72 1.76 4.54
N LYS A 59 10.22 2.90 5.04
CA LYS A 59 9.06 2.93 5.95
C LYS A 59 7.79 2.42 5.25
N ILE A 60 7.52 2.89 4.04
CA ILE A 60 6.34 2.47 3.25
C ILE A 60 6.36 0.96 3.01
N VAL A 61 7.49 0.39 2.60
CA VAL A 61 7.62 -1.07 2.40
C VAL A 61 7.35 -1.86 3.68
N LYS A 62 7.85 -1.38 4.84
CA LYS A 62 7.56 -2.01 6.14
C LYS A 62 6.08 -1.96 6.50
N LEU A 63 5.39 -0.85 6.21
CA LEU A 63 3.95 -0.71 6.44
C LEU A 63 3.15 -1.65 5.53
N ILE A 64 3.54 -1.75 4.26
CA ILE A 64 2.94 -2.68 3.29
C ILE A 64 3.10 -4.13 3.77
N ASP A 65 4.31 -4.55 4.13
CA ASP A 65 4.57 -5.92 4.56
C ASP A 65 3.79 -6.31 5.83
N ARG A 66 3.66 -5.39 6.80
CA ARG A 66 2.82 -5.60 8.00
C ARG A 66 1.38 -5.93 7.65
N VAL A 67 0.79 -5.20 6.71
CA VAL A 67 -0.61 -5.41 6.27
C VAL A 67 -0.73 -6.70 5.47
N ILE A 68 0.16 -6.95 4.51
CA ILE A 68 0.10 -8.16 3.67
C ILE A 68 0.26 -9.44 4.50
N ASN A 69 1.07 -9.43 5.56
CA ASN A 69 1.20 -10.57 6.46
C ASN A 69 0.00 -10.75 7.41
N ASN A 70 -0.84 -9.72 7.58
CA ASN A 70 -1.97 -9.74 8.52
C ASN A 70 -3.21 -9.07 7.92
N PRO A 71 -3.71 -9.54 6.75
CA PRO A 71 -4.70 -8.82 5.94
C PRO A 71 -6.09 -8.72 6.58
N GLU A 72 -6.37 -9.53 7.59
CA GLU A 72 -7.65 -9.56 8.33
C GLU A 72 -7.54 -8.93 9.73
N ASN A 73 -6.34 -8.52 10.16
CA ASN A 73 -6.14 -7.93 11.48
C ASN A 73 -6.51 -6.43 11.47
N GLU A 74 -7.78 -6.13 11.76
CA GLU A 74 -8.32 -4.77 11.71
C GLU A 74 -7.61 -3.79 12.65
N ALA A 75 -7.20 -4.24 13.84
CA ALA A 75 -6.48 -3.41 14.80
C ALA A 75 -5.10 -3.01 14.26
N LEU A 76 -4.37 -3.97 13.67
CA LEU A 76 -3.09 -3.71 13.01
C LEU A 76 -3.25 -2.76 11.82
N ILE A 77 -4.27 -2.99 10.99
CA ILE A 77 -4.56 -2.16 9.82
C ILE A 77 -4.87 -0.72 10.24
N LYS A 78 -5.67 -0.53 11.30
CA LYS A 78 -5.95 0.80 11.88
C LYS A 78 -4.68 1.49 12.37
N ASN A 79 -3.79 0.75 13.04
CA ASN A 79 -2.50 1.29 13.48
C ASN A 79 -1.61 1.70 12.31
N VAL A 80 -1.54 0.87 11.25
CA VAL A 80 -0.81 1.22 10.03
C VAL A 80 -1.40 2.47 9.38
N LYS A 81 -2.73 2.59 9.32
CA LYS A 81 -3.40 3.78 8.78
C LYS A 81 -2.99 5.06 9.51
N ASN A 82 -2.87 5.01 10.83
CA ASN A 82 -2.37 6.15 11.61
C ASN A 82 -0.93 6.50 11.24
N SER A 83 -0.04 5.50 11.15
CA SER A 83 1.36 5.73 10.72
C SER A 83 1.46 6.28 9.29
N VAL A 84 0.60 5.83 8.37
CA VAL A 84 0.51 6.38 7.01
C VAL A 84 0.06 7.83 7.03
N LYS A 85 -0.94 8.17 7.86
CA LYS A 85 -1.42 9.54 8.03
C LYS A 85 -0.32 10.44 8.58
N GLU A 86 0.38 10.03 9.62
CA GLU A 86 1.52 10.75 10.20
C GLU A 86 2.62 11.01 9.15
N LEU A 87 3.01 9.97 8.40
CA LEU A 87 3.97 10.13 7.31
C LEU A 87 3.47 11.14 6.27
N CYS A 88 2.21 11.03 5.84
CA CYS A 88 1.64 11.95 4.86
C CYS A 88 1.54 13.39 5.37
N SER A 89 1.32 13.61 6.67
CA SER A 89 1.28 14.94 7.28
C SER A 89 2.63 15.66 7.23
N SER A 90 3.75 14.93 7.26
CA SER A 90 5.09 15.49 7.07
C SER A 90 5.42 15.85 5.62
N PHE A 91 4.60 15.41 4.66
CA PHE A 91 4.76 15.67 3.22
C PHE A 91 3.44 16.17 2.64
N PRO A 92 3.02 17.40 3.00
CA PRO A 92 1.76 17.96 2.58
C PRO A 92 1.68 18.10 1.05
N LEU A 93 0.46 18.01 0.53
CA LEU A 93 0.17 18.18 -0.89
C LEU A 93 -0.54 19.52 -1.07
N TYR A 94 -0.06 20.34 -2.00
CA TYR A 94 -0.61 21.67 -2.32
C TYR A 94 -0.63 22.64 -1.12
N ASP A 95 0.52 22.89 -0.51
CA ASP A 95 0.63 23.90 0.56
C ASP A 95 0.12 25.28 0.13
N GLU A 96 0.30 25.61 -1.15
CA GLU A 96 -0.18 26.83 -1.79
C GLU A 96 -1.71 26.96 -1.90
N LEU A 97 -2.47 25.88 -1.67
CA LEU A 97 -3.94 25.88 -1.64
C LEU A 97 -4.51 25.82 -0.22
N ARG A 98 -3.66 25.82 0.82
CA ARG A 98 -4.10 25.91 2.21
C ARG A 98 -4.41 27.37 2.54
N VAL A 99 -5.69 27.73 2.44
CA VAL A 99 -6.26 29.00 2.93
C VAL A 99 -6.24 29.02 4.47
#